data_AF-A0A957NBJ7-F1
#
_entry.id   AF-A0A957NBJ7-F1
#
_cell.length_a   1.000
_cell.length_b   1.000
_cell.length_c   1.000
_cell.angle_alpha   90.00
_cell.angle_beta   90.00
_cell.angle_gamma   90.00
#
_symmetry.space_group_name_H-M   'P 1'
#
loop_
_entity.id
_entity.type
_entity.pdbx_description
1 polymer ?
#
loop_
_entity_poly.entity_id
_entity_poly.type
_entity_poly.pdbx_seq_one_letter_code
_entity_poly.pdbx_strand_id
1 'polypeptide(L)'
;DPTSEYLAQFDPADMPAPIPCVPGDAPKLRQSNIDGNRGAWNGVDYTEFTEAHKRKIRAHYAGLVKQIDDEVGEILDTLAEQKLLDNTIIIFASDHGDYLGDHDLIGKGSFYEASIHVPLLVRVPERFTQHMPSTVRYDGLVQLGDVTATLLALAGCALPTYMDAIPLPGLNLPGSRQRSQVIGMTSGGWMIDDGEWRLAKYSTGEQ
;
A
#
# COMPACT_ATOMS: atom_id res chain seq x y z
N ASP A 1 9.87 2.67 16.30
CA ASP A 1 10.61 3.84 15.80
C ASP A 1 11.81 3.39 14.99
N PRO A 2 12.23 4.18 13.97
CA PRO A 2 13.47 3.91 13.24
C PRO A 2 14.67 4.13 14.16
N THR A 3 15.85 3.65 13.77
CA THR A 3 17.07 4.00 14.51
C THR A 3 17.31 5.52 14.45
N SER A 4 18.05 6.05 15.43
CA SER A 4 18.32 7.48 15.50
C SER A 4 19.05 8.03 14.27
N GLU A 5 19.86 7.19 13.60
CA GLU A 5 20.56 7.53 12.37
C GLU A 5 19.59 7.83 11.22
N TYR A 6 18.59 6.97 11.02
CA TYR A 6 17.57 7.20 9.98
C TYR A 6 16.65 8.36 10.33
N LEU A 7 16.27 8.50 11.61
CA LEU A 7 15.42 9.60 12.04
C LEU A 7 16.08 10.97 11.80
N ALA A 8 17.39 11.07 12.03
CA ALA A 8 18.13 12.32 11.87
C ALA A 8 18.19 12.83 10.42
N GLN A 9 17.83 12.00 9.43
CA GLN A 9 17.80 12.37 8.02
C GLN A 9 16.54 13.14 7.60
N PHE A 10 15.50 13.15 8.44
CA PHE A 10 14.19 13.73 8.10
C PHE A 10 13.77 14.80 9.12
N ASP A 11 13.72 16.05 8.69
CA ASP A 11 13.16 17.14 9.50
C ASP A 11 11.62 17.14 9.40
N PRO A 12 10.88 17.09 10.53
CA PRO A 12 9.44 17.28 10.54
C PRO A 12 8.95 18.54 9.80
N ALA A 13 9.74 19.62 9.76
CA ALA A 13 9.40 20.84 9.04
C ALA A 13 9.31 20.63 7.53
N ASP A 14 10.09 19.70 6.97
CA ASP A 14 10.15 19.39 5.53
C ASP A 14 9.10 18.37 5.10
N MET A 15 8.41 17.74 6.06
CA MET A 15 7.39 16.73 5.76
C MET A 15 6.16 17.36 5.07
N PRO A 16 5.56 16.66 4.08
CA PRO A 16 4.36 17.15 3.41
C PRO A 16 3.23 17.31 4.41
N ALA A 17 2.45 18.38 4.24
CA ALA A 17 1.25 18.60 5.03
C ALA A 17 0.25 17.44 4.82
N PRO A 18 -0.49 17.04 5.85
CA PRO A 18 -1.54 16.05 5.71
C PRO A 18 -2.72 16.60 4.92
N ILE A 19 -3.46 15.71 4.28
CA ILE A 19 -4.76 16.00 3.68
C ILE A 19 -5.70 16.41 4.83
N PRO A 20 -6.31 17.61 4.80
CA PRO A 20 -7.18 18.05 5.88
C PRO A 20 -8.47 17.22 5.96
N CYS A 21 -9.05 17.12 7.15
CA CYS A 21 -10.41 16.59 7.28
C CYS A 21 -11.42 17.55 6.64
N VAL A 22 -12.50 17.00 6.08
CA VAL A 22 -13.63 17.79 5.60
C VAL A 22 -14.62 17.97 6.76
N PRO A 23 -15.05 19.19 7.10
CA PRO A 23 -15.97 19.40 8.21
C PRO A 23 -17.27 18.60 8.05
N GLY A 24 -17.57 17.76 9.05
CA GLY A 24 -18.77 16.91 9.06
C GLY A 24 -18.62 15.59 8.30
N ASP A 25 -17.47 15.33 7.70
CA ASP A 25 -17.17 14.08 7.01
C ASP A 25 -16.72 12.99 8.00
N ALA A 26 -17.33 11.81 7.89
CA ALA A 26 -17.09 10.61 8.69
C ALA A 26 -16.77 10.82 10.20
N PRO A 27 -17.56 11.58 10.98
CA PRO A 27 -17.25 11.88 12.38
C PRO A 27 -17.19 10.63 13.28
N LYS A 28 -17.97 9.58 12.97
CA LYS A 28 -17.93 8.33 13.75
C LYS A 28 -16.67 7.53 13.45
N LEU A 29 -16.16 7.59 12.21
CA LEU A 29 -14.87 7.00 11.87
C LEU A 29 -13.73 7.63 12.69
N ARG A 30 -13.68 8.97 12.77
CA ARG A 30 -12.69 9.68 13.59
C ARG A 30 -12.76 9.27 15.05
N GLN A 31 -13.96 9.30 15.64
CA GLN A 31 -14.16 8.92 17.04
C GLN A 31 -13.75 7.46 17.29
N SER A 32 -14.17 6.54 16.42
CA SER A 32 -13.78 5.13 16.52
C SER A 32 -12.27 4.92 16.37
N ASN A 33 -11.59 5.71 15.55
CA ASN A 33 -10.14 5.65 15.41
C ASN A 33 -9.45 6.14 16.69
N ILE A 34 -9.96 7.18 17.37
CA ILE A 34 -9.46 7.62 18.69
C ILE A 34 -9.60 6.49 19.71
N ASP A 35 -10.83 5.98 19.85
CA ASP A 35 -11.15 5.01 20.89
C ASP A 35 -10.41 3.69 20.67
N GLY A 36 -10.23 3.27 19.41
CA GLY A 36 -9.44 2.10 19.06
C GLY A 36 -7.96 2.23 19.45
N ASN A 37 -7.35 3.40 19.22
CA ASN A 37 -5.95 3.64 19.55
C ASN A 37 -5.70 3.88 21.06
N ARG A 38 -6.71 4.36 21.80
CA ARG A 38 -6.66 4.39 23.28
C ARG A 38 -6.61 3.00 23.91
N GLY A 39 -7.08 1.97 23.20
CA GLY A 39 -7.09 0.60 23.67
C GLY A 39 -5.69 0.04 23.95
N ALA A 40 -5.63 -1.06 24.72
CA ALA A 40 -4.39 -1.63 25.25
C ALA A 40 -3.36 -2.08 24.19
N TRP A 41 -3.77 -2.21 22.92
CA TRP A 41 -2.85 -2.57 21.84
C TRP A 41 -1.93 -1.41 21.41
N ASN A 42 -2.41 -0.16 21.44
CA ASN A 42 -1.61 1.02 21.06
C ASN A 42 -1.39 1.98 22.25
N GLY A 43 -2.43 2.22 23.07
CA GLY A 43 -2.33 3.06 24.27
C GLY A 43 -2.09 4.55 23.99
N VAL A 44 -2.45 5.03 22.80
CA VAL A 44 -2.23 6.40 22.35
C VAL A 44 -3.56 7.18 22.34
N ASP A 45 -3.62 8.24 23.13
CA ASP A 45 -4.66 9.27 23.01
C ASP A 45 -4.15 10.42 22.13
N TYR A 46 -4.74 10.56 20.95
CA TYR A 46 -4.45 11.62 19.99
C TYR A 46 -5.73 12.41 19.67
N THR A 47 -6.59 12.59 20.67
CA THR A 47 -7.74 13.50 20.56
C THR A 47 -7.28 14.89 20.13
N GLU A 48 -6.20 15.38 20.75
CA GLU A 48 -5.47 16.56 20.25
C GLU A 48 -4.37 16.13 19.27
N PHE A 49 -4.64 16.30 17.98
CA PHE A 49 -3.70 15.95 16.92
C PHE A 49 -3.21 17.18 16.17
N THR A 50 -2.21 17.85 16.76
CA THR A 50 -1.66 19.09 16.21
C THR A 50 -0.87 18.86 14.92
N GLU A 51 -0.68 19.92 14.12
CA GLU A 51 0.18 19.85 12.94
C GLU A 51 1.62 19.42 13.27
N ALA A 52 2.13 19.81 14.45
CA ALA A 52 3.44 19.37 14.92
C ALA A 52 3.49 17.86 15.18
N HIS A 53 2.42 17.27 15.74
CA HIS A 53 2.31 15.82 15.90
C HIS A 53 2.31 15.10 14.54
N LYS A 54 1.50 15.58 13.59
CA LYS A 54 1.37 14.99 12.24
C LYS A 54 2.71 15.03 11.49
N ARG A 55 3.39 16.17 11.50
CA ARG A 55 4.74 16.32 10.92
C ARG A 55 5.76 15.39 11.56
N LYS A 56 5.72 15.26 12.89
CA LYS A 56 6.63 14.37 13.62
C LYS A 56 6.43 12.91 13.21
N ILE A 57 5.18 12.41 13.17
CA ILE A 57 4.95 11.00 12.79
C ILE A 57 5.35 10.74 11.33
N ARG A 58 5.20 11.72 10.44
CA ARG A 58 5.63 11.60 9.03
C ARG A 58 7.14 11.49 8.90
N ALA A 59 7.90 12.29 9.66
CA ALA A 59 9.36 12.20 9.68
C ALA A 59 9.83 10.84 10.24
N HIS A 60 9.20 10.35 11.31
CA HIS A 60 9.47 9.01 11.84
C HIS A 60 9.14 7.91 10.82
N TYR A 61 8.01 8.02 10.12
CA TYR A 61 7.62 7.07 9.08
C TYR A 61 8.59 7.09 7.90
N ALA A 62 9.02 8.26 7.44
CA ALA A 62 10.02 8.40 6.38
C ALA A 62 11.36 7.75 6.78
N GLY A 63 11.78 7.93 8.04
CA GLY A 63 12.94 7.22 8.61
C GLY A 63 12.79 5.70 8.57
N LEU A 64 11.61 5.16 8.91
CA LEU A 64 11.33 3.72 8.83
C LEU A 64 11.37 3.21 7.38
N VAL A 65 10.77 3.96 6.45
CA VAL A 65 10.81 3.62 5.02
C VAL A 65 12.25 3.62 4.52
N LYS A 66 13.06 4.61 4.87
CA LYS A 66 14.46 4.66 4.46
C LYS A 66 15.28 3.49 5.04
N GLN A 67 15.02 3.15 6.30
CA GLN A 67 15.64 1.97 6.89
C GLN A 67 15.30 0.70 6.10
N ILE A 68 14.03 0.48 5.78
CA ILE A 68 13.61 -0.69 4.98
C ILE A 68 14.23 -0.67 3.58
N ASP A 69 14.31 0.49 2.95
CA ASP A 69 14.93 0.68 1.63
C ASP A 69 16.39 0.20 1.60
N ASP A 70 17.19 0.57 2.62
CA ASP A 70 18.59 0.14 2.73
C ASP A 70 18.70 -1.37 2.97
N GLU A 71 17.87 -1.95 3.84
CA GLU A 71 17.85 -3.40 4.09
C GLU A 71 17.41 -4.20 2.85
N VAL A 72 16.46 -3.67 2.06
CA VAL A 72 16.09 -4.25 0.76
C VAL A 72 17.29 -4.19 -0.21
N GLY A 73 18.04 -3.10 -0.20
CA GLY A 73 19.30 -2.96 -0.95
C GLY A 73 20.27 -4.10 -0.65
N GLU A 74 20.51 -4.41 0.63
CA GLU A 74 21.42 -5.49 1.03
C GLU A 74 20.96 -6.88 0.52
N ILE A 75 19.64 -7.14 0.53
CA ILE A 75 19.08 -8.38 -0.02
C ILE A 75 19.34 -8.44 -1.54
N LEU A 76 19.12 -7.35 -2.26
CA LEU A 76 19.32 -7.29 -3.71
C LEU A 76 20.80 -7.46 -4.08
N ASP A 77 21.71 -6.82 -3.33
CA ASP A 77 23.16 -6.96 -3.51
C ASP A 77 23.60 -8.40 -3.27
N THR A 78 23.11 -9.04 -2.21
CA THR A 78 23.39 -10.45 -1.94
C THR A 78 22.92 -11.34 -3.10
N LEU A 79 21.71 -11.12 -3.63
CA LEU A 79 21.22 -11.87 -4.79
C LEU A 79 22.08 -11.63 -6.04
N ALA A 80 22.63 -10.43 -6.22
CA ALA A 80 23.51 -10.09 -7.33
C ALA A 80 24.87 -10.80 -7.21
N GLU A 81 25.51 -10.72 -6.05
CA GLU A 81 26.79 -11.36 -5.75
C GLU A 81 26.72 -12.88 -5.92
N GLN A 82 25.62 -13.48 -5.49
CA GLN A 82 25.37 -14.92 -5.63
C GLN A 82 24.89 -15.31 -7.04
N LYS A 83 24.75 -14.36 -7.98
CA LYS A 83 24.27 -14.57 -9.35
C LYS A 83 22.88 -15.22 -9.41
N LEU A 84 22.03 -14.90 -8.44
CA LEU A 84 20.66 -15.42 -8.33
C LEU A 84 19.64 -14.49 -8.98
N LEU A 85 19.95 -13.20 -9.14
CA LEU A 85 19.02 -12.20 -9.70
C LEU A 85 18.42 -12.61 -11.04
N ASP A 86 19.17 -13.25 -11.93
CA ASP A 86 18.69 -13.63 -13.27
C ASP A 86 17.67 -14.79 -13.26
N ASN A 87 17.44 -15.40 -12.10
CA ASN A 87 16.44 -16.46 -11.93
C ASN A 87 15.43 -16.17 -10.79
N THR A 88 15.49 -14.97 -10.20
CA THR A 88 14.60 -14.58 -9.09
C THR A 88 13.55 -13.58 -9.56
N ILE A 89 12.28 -13.89 -9.26
CA ILE A 89 11.16 -12.94 -9.34
C ILE A 89 11.14 -12.14 -8.03
N ILE A 90 11.06 -10.82 -8.12
CA ILE A 90 11.00 -9.93 -6.98
C ILE A 90 9.71 -9.13 -7.05
N ILE A 91 8.92 -9.19 -5.98
CA ILE A 91 7.70 -8.42 -5.81
C ILE A 91 7.85 -7.61 -4.53
N PHE A 92 7.83 -6.29 -4.65
CA PHE A 92 7.79 -5.39 -3.50
C PHE A 92 6.39 -4.78 -3.42
N ALA A 93 5.73 -4.94 -2.28
CA ALA A 93 4.37 -4.44 -2.06
C ALA A 93 4.13 -4.13 -0.58
N SER A 94 3.03 -3.43 -0.30
CA SER A 94 2.50 -3.26 1.05
C SER A 94 1.10 -3.86 1.17
N ASP A 95 0.72 -4.34 2.35
CA ASP A 95 -0.59 -4.94 2.60
C ASP A 95 -1.70 -3.89 2.69
N HIS A 96 -1.36 -2.66 3.09
CA HIS A 96 -2.22 -1.48 3.11
C HIS A 96 -1.36 -0.20 3.26
N GLY A 97 -1.98 0.98 3.15
CA GLY A 97 -1.31 2.25 3.43
C GLY A 97 -1.47 2.71 4.89
N ASP A 98 -1.09 3.96 5.17
CA ASP A 98 -1.29 4.61 6.47
C ASP A 98 -1.73 6.06 6.26
N TYR A 99 -2.72 6.53 7.05
CA TYR A 99 -3.19 7.91 6.98
C TYR A 99 -2.10 8.93 7.32
N LEU A 100 -1.21 8.63 8.27
CA LEU A 100 -0.15 9.53 8.73
C LEU A 100 -0.64 10.97 9.00
N GLY A 101 -1.82 11.12 9.59
CA GLY A 101 -2.44 12.41 9.87
C GLY A 101 -3.42 12.92 8.81
N ASP A 102 -3.51 12.29 7.65
CA ASP A 102 -4.56 12.58 6.67
C ASP A 102 -5.93 12.38 7.31
N HIS A 103 -6.84 13.33 7.07
CA HIS A 103 -8.18 13.36 7.63
C HIS A 103 -8.22 13.31 9.17
N ASP A 104 -7.15 13.73 9.85
CA ASP A 104 -6.94 13.60 11.30
C ASP A 104 -6.95 12.14 11.81
N LEU A 105 -6.63 11.18 10.94
CA LEU A 105 -6.59 9.76 11.25
C LEU A 105 -5.15 9.25 11.40
N ILE A 106 -5.00 8.13 12.11
CA ILE A 106 -3.74 7.37 12.20
C ILE A 106 -3.98 5.90 11.90
N GLY A 107 -3.01 5.24 11.28
CA GLY A 107 -3.12 3.84 10.89
C GLY A 107 -3.95 3.67 9.62
N LYS A 108 -4.92 2.75 9.67
CA LYS A 108 -5.62 2.22 8.48
C LYS A 108 -7.05 1.80 8.81
N GLY A 109 -7.81 1.34 7.82
CA GLY A 109 -9.08 0.65 8.04
C GLY A 109 -10.31 1.35 7.47
N SER A 110 -10.12 2.20 6.48
CA SER A 110 -11.17 2.82 5.66
C SER A 110 -10.75 2.73 4.20
N PHE A 111 -11.56 3.29 3.31
CA PHE A 111 -11.31 3.32 1.87
C PHE A 111 -10.76 4.67 1.38
N TYR A 112 -10.25 5.52 2.29
CA TYR A 112 -9.44 6.66 1.89
C TYR A 112 -8.17 6.19 1.18
N GLU A 113 -7.73 6.96 0.19
CA GLU A 113 -6.57 6.65 -0.66
C GLU A 113 -5.34 6.27 0.15
N ALA A 114 -5.02 7.04 1.19
CA ALA A 114 -3.90 6.80 2.08
C ALA A 114 -3.93 5.42 2.76
N SER A 115 -5.09 4.78 2.90
CA SER A 115 -5.20 3.44 3.50
C SER A 115 -5.16 2.30 2.49
N ILE A 116 -5.45 2.53 1.21
CA ILE A 116 -5.68 1.44 0.23
C ILE A 116 -4.81 1.50 -1.02
N HIS A 117 -4.22 2.65 -1.33
CA HIS A 117 -3.29 2.78 -2.45
C HIS A 117 -1.86 2.49 -1.97
N VAL A 118 -1.35 1.35 -2.41
CA VAL A 118 -0.07 0.78 -1.94
C VAL A 118 0.94 0.66 -3.08
N PRO A 119 2.25 0.70 -2.79
CA PRO A 119 3.26 0.38 -3.79
C PRO A 119 3.10 -1.07 -4.27
N LEU A 120 3.35 -1.29 -5.56
CA LEU A 120 3.49 -2.61 -6.17
C LEU A 120 4.53 -2.54 -7.28
N LEU A 121 5.71 -3.10 -7.03
CA LEU A 121 6.81 -3.20 -7.99
C LEU A 121 7.06 -4.68 -8.29
N VAL A 122 7.22 -5.00 -9.57
CA VAL A 122 7.47 -6.37 -10.02
C VAL A 122 8.69 -6.38 -10.94
N ARG A 123 9.72 -7.13 -10.53
CA ARG A 123 10.86 -7.48 -11.36
C ARG A 123 10.79 -8.96 -11.68
N VAL A 124 10.76 -9.29 -12.96
CA VAL A 124 10.88 -10.67 -13.45
C VAL A 124 12.19 -10.85 -14.22
N PRO A 125 12.76 -12.07 -14.24
CA PRO A 125 13.88 -12.41 -15.12
C PRO A 125 13.62 -12.09 -16.60
N GLU A 126 14.67 -11.77 -17.36
CA GLU A 126 14.60 -11.38 -18.78
C GLU A 126 13.86 -12.39 -19.66
N ARG A 127 13.93 -13.69 -19.32
CA ARG A 127 13.19 -14.75 -20.03
C ARG A 127 11.66 -14.54 -20.05
N PHE A 128 11.10 -13.77 -19.11
CA PHE A 128 9.67 -13.45 -19.04
C PHE A 128 9.32 -12.12 -19.72
N THR A 129 10.31 -11.27 -20.00
CA THR A 129 10.14 -9.94 -20.60
C THR A 129 10.71 -9.85 -22.00
N GLN A 130 10.98 -10.99 -22.66
CA GLN A 130 11.41 -11.02 -24.05
C GLN A 130 10.41 -10.22 -24.89
N HIS A 131 10.91 -9.19 -25.59
CA HIS A 131 10.13 -8.25 -26.40
C HIS A 131 9.27 -7.23 -25.63
N MET A 132 9.51 -7.02 -24.34
CA MET A 132 8.92 -5.94 -23.55
C MET A 132 9.95 -4.84 -23.24
N PRO A 133 9.51 -3.59 -22.99
CA PRO A 133 10.38 -2.55 -22.45
C PRO A 133 11.02 -2.99 -21.13
N SER A 134 12.25 -2.52 -20.85
CA SER A 134 12.96 -2.83 -19.60
C SER A 134 12.23 -2.34 -18.35
N THR A 135 11.34 -1.36 -18.49
CA THR A 135 10.51 -0.83 -17.42
C THR A 135 9.18 -0.39 -18.01
N VAL A 136 8.09 -0.83 -17.38
CA VAL A 136 6.72 -0.46 -17.75
C VAL A 136 6.05 0.11 -16.50
N ARG A 137 5.43 1.27 -16.64
CA ARG A 137 4.48 1.79 -15.66
C ARG A 137 3.07 1.47 -16.14
N TYR A 138 2.28 0.84 -15.29
CA TYR A 138 0.88 0.55 -15.57
C TYR A 138 0.00 1.40 -14.67
N ASP A 139 -0.78 2.29 -15.27
CA ASP A 139 -1.66 3.23 -14.55
C ASP A 139 -3.09 2.71 -14.38
N GLY A 140 -3.40 1.51 -14.87
CA GLY A 140 -4.72 0.90 -14.70
C GLY A 140 -4.88 0.26 -13.32
N LEU A 141 -6.12 -0.10 -13.01
CA LEU A 141 -6.45 -0.77 -11.75
C LEU A 141 -5.84 -2.17 -11.63
N VAL A 142 -5.28 -2.46 -10.47
CA VAL A 142 -4.77 -3.77 -10.03
C VAL A 142 -5.17 -3.99 -8.56
N GLN A 143 -5.17 -5.24 -8.09
CA GLN A 143 -5.38 -5.56 -6.69
C GLN A 143 -4.19 -6.33 -6.12
N LEU A 144 -3.89 -6.16 -4.84
CA LEU A 144 -2.81 -6.92 -4.20
C LEU A 144 -3.00 -8.44 -4.34
N GLY A 145 -4.26 -8.91 -4.37
CA GLY A 145 -4.59 -10.32 -4.62
C GLY A 145 -4.11 -10.87 -5.96
N ASP A 146 -3.93 -10.01 -6.97
CA ASP A 146 -3.45 -10.36 -8.32
C ASP A 146 -2.01 -10.91 -8.30
N VAL A 147 -1.24 -10.62 -7.23
CA VAL A 147 0.08 -11.21 -7.01
C VAL A 147 0.02 -12.75 -7.02
N THR A 148 -1.02 -13.34 -6.45
CA THR A 148 -1.17 -14.82 -6.41
C THR A 148 -1.30 -15.41 -7.80
N ALA A 149 -2.21 -14.86 -8.62
CA ALA A 149 -2.41 -15.33 -10.00
C ALA A 149 -1.18 -15.07 -10.87
N THR A 150 -0.47 -13.95 -10.63
CA THR A 150 0.78 -13.62 -11.31
C THR A 150 1.87 -14.64 -11.03
N LEU A 151 2.08 -15.01 -9.77
CA LEU A 151 3.07 -16.01 -9.38
C LEU A 151 2.75 -17.40 -9.95
N LEU A 152 1.47 -17.81 -9.91
CA LEU A 152 1.04 -19.07 -10.53
C LEU A 152 1.32 -19.10 -12.04
N ALA A 153 0.97 -18.03 -12.74
CA ALA A 153 1.20 -17.91 -14.17
C ALA A 153 2.70 -17.92 -14.52
N LEU A 154 3.54 -17.19 -13.75
CA LEU A 154 5.00 -17.20 -13.92
C LEU A 154 5.63 -18.56 -13.62
N ALA A 155 5.05 -19.33 -12.70
CA ALA A 155 5.45 -20.70 -12.39
C ALA A 155 4.97 -21.74 -13.43
N GLY A 156 4.17 -21.33 -14.42
CA GLY A 156 3.57 -22.24 -15.40
C GLY A 156 2.45 -23.11 -14.83
N CYS A 157 1.89 -22.74 -13.66
CA CYS A 157 0.76 -23.42 -13.06
C CYS A 157 -0.56 -22.98 -13.70
N ALA A 158 -1.54 -23.88 -13.75
CA ALA A 158 -2.89 -23.53 -14.15
C ALA A 158 -3.55 -22.63 -13.10
N LEU A 159 -4.28 -21.61 -13.55
CA LEU A 159 -5.06 -20.75 -12.66
C LEU A 159 -6.35 -21.48 -12.23
N PRO A 160 -6.66 -21.54 -10.92
CA PRO A 160 -7.94 -22.10 -10.47
C PRO A 160 -9.13 -21.30 -11.00
N THR A 161 -10.17 -21.98 -11.47
CA THR A 161 -11.35 -21.33 -12.08
C THR A 161 -12.21 -20.53 -11.09
N TYR A 162 -12.04 -20.76 -9.79
CA TYR A 162 -12.74 -20.06 -8.71
C TYR A 162 -12.01 -18.81 -8.21
N MET A 163 -10.86 -18.46 -8.79
CA MET A 163 -10.05 -17.34 -8.34
C MET A 163 -10.52 -16.02 -8.97
N ASP A 164 -10.76 -15.00 -8.15
CA ASP A 164 -11.07 -13.64 -8.62
C ASP A 164 -9.83 -12.86 -9.08
N ALA A 165 -8.65 -13.26 -8.57
CA ALA A 165 -7.36 -12.71 -8.95
C ALA A 165 -6.99 -13.08 -10.40
N ILE A 166 -6.37 -12.14 -11.09
CA ILE A 166 -5.88 -12.30 -12.46
C ILE A 166 -4.39 -11.95 -12.52
N PRO A 167 -3.61 -12.49 -13.46
CA PRO A 167 -2.22 -12.10 -13.60
C PRO A 167 -2.08 -10.61 -13.88
N LEU A 168 -1.12 -9.97 -13.21
CA LEU A 168 -0.87 -8.54 -13.34
C LEU A 168 -0.62 -8.15 -14.80
N PRO A 169 -1.18 -7.03 -15.25
CA PRO A 169 -0.95 -6.49 -16.58
C PRO A 169 0.51 -6.04 -16.75
N GLY A 170 0.94 -5.90 -18.00
CA GLY A 170 2.30 -5.48 -18.34
C GLY A 170 3.36 -6.59 -18.37
N LEU A 171 2.99 -7.84 -18.03
CA LEU A 171 3.87 -9.01 -18.09
C LEU A 171 3.51 -10.02 -19.20
N ASN A 172 2.58 -9.67 -20.10
CA ASN A 172 2.04 -10.54 -21.17
C ASN A 172 1.68 -11.97 -20.71
N LEU A 173 1.23 -12.12 -19.47
CA LEU A 173 0.87 -13.43 -18.91
C LEU A 173 -0.51 -13.88 -19.41
N PRO A 174 -0.70 -15.18 -19.71
CA PRO A 174 -2.01 -15.71 -20.09
C PRO A 174 -3.09 -15.38 -19.07
N GLY A 175 -4.23 -14.86 -19.53
CA GLY A 175 -5.36 -14.49 -18.66
C GLY A 175 -5.26 -13.09 -18.03
N SER A 176 -4.14 -12.39 -18.22
CA SER A 176 -4.03 -10.98 -17.85
C SER A 176 -4.99 -10.11 -18.65
N ARG A 177 -5.63 -9.15 -17.98
CA ARG A 177 -6.54 -8.17 -18.57
C ARG A 177 -6.61 -6.92 -17.71
N GLN A 178 -7.03 -5.81 -18.30
CA GLN A 178 -7.35 -4.60 -17.54
C GLN A 178 -8.60 -4.83 -16.69
N ARG A 179 -8.56 -4.43 -15.41
CA ARG A 179 -9.73 -4.35 -14.55
C ARG A 179 -10.50 -3.07 -14.88
N SER A 180 -11.82 -3.18 -15.00
CA SER A 180 -12.70 -2.01 -15.04
C SER A 180 -13.02 -1.48 -13.65
N GLN A 181 -12.93 -2.34 -12.62
CA GLN A 181 -13.23 -2.01 -11.24
C GLN A 181 -12.40 -2.86 -10.27
N VAL A 182 -12.20 -2.33 -9.06
CA VAL A 182 -11.67 -3.05 -7.90
C VAL A 182 -12.65 -2.97 -6.74
N ILE A 183 -12.65 -4.03 -5.93
CA ILE A 183 -13.54 -4.16 -4.77
C ILE A 183 -12.67 -4.28 -3.52
N GLY A 184 -13.03 -3.53 -2.49
CA GLY A 184 -12.39 -3.57 -1.19
C GLY A 184 -13.41 -3.89 -0.11
N MET A 185 -12.99 -4.63 0.91
CA MET A 185 -13.86 -5.00 2.03
C MET A 185 -13.12 -4.84 3.34
N THR A 186 -13.82 -4.32 4.34
CA THR A 186 -13.40 -4.33 5.74
C THR A 186 -14.50 -5.03 6.56
N SER A 187 -14.28 -5.24 7.85
CA SER A 187 -15.33 -5.73 8.75
C SER A 187 -16.55 -4.78 8.81
N GLY A 188 -16.33 -3.50 8.53
CA GLY A 188 -17.32 -2.43 8.69
C GLY A 188 -17.85 -1.86 7.38
N GLY A 189 -17.45 -2.36 6.20
CA GLY A 189 -17.89 -1.77 4.94
C GLY A 189 -17.28 -2.41 3.71
N TRP A 190 -17.69 -1.89 2.56
CA TRP A 190 -17.16 -2.27 1.26
C TRP A 190 -17.00 -1.04 0.37
N MET A 191 -16.15 -1.16 -0.64
CA MET A 191 -15.99 -0.15 -1.68
C MET A 191 -15.95 -0.78 -3.06
N ILE A 192 -16.36 0.00 -4.06
CA ILE A 192 -16.13 -0.27 -5.48
C ILE A 192 -15.48 0.99 -6.07
N ASP A 193 -14.42 0.80 -6.83
CA ASP A 193 -13.65 1.86 -7.48
C ASP A 193 -13.41 1.51 -8.94
N ASP A 194 -13.73 2.42 -9.87
CA ASP A 194 -13.55 2.26 -11.31
C ASP A 194 -12.32 3.00 -11.88
N GLY A 195 -11.51 3.60 -11.02
CA GLY A 195 -10.30 4.36 -11.36
C GLY A 195 -10.56 5.86 -11.50
N GLU A 196 -11.82 6.29 -11.55
CA GLU A 196 -12.22 7.70 -11.55
C GLU A 196 -13.09 8.04 -10.34
N TRP A 197 -14.04 7.15 -10.01
CA TRP A 197 -14.99 7.28 -8.93
C TRP A 197 -14.89 6.11 -7.96
N ARG A 198 -14.95 6.43 -6.67
CA ARG A 198 -15.04 5.45 -5.58
C ARG A 198 -16.34 5.62 -4.83
N LEU A 199 -17.11 4.54 -4.72
CA LEU A 199 -18.23 4.42 -3.80
C LEU A 199 -17.79 3.60 -2.60
N ALA A 200 -17.83 4.19 -1.41
CA ALA A 200 -17.64 3.50 -0.15
C ALA A 200 -18.97 3.44 0.61
N LYS A 201 -19.25 2.31 1.26
CA LYS A 201 -20.40 2.17 2.15
C LYS A 201 -19.98 1.54 3.45
N TYR A 202 -20.21 2.25 4.55
CA TYR A 202 -19.90 1.80 5.90
C TYR A 202 -21.17 1.38 6.65
N SER A 203 -21.03 0.42 7.58
CA SER A 203 -22.10 -0.04 8.46
C SER A 203 -22.59 1.04 9.42
N THR A 204 -21.78 2.08 9.65
CA THR A 204 -22.11 3.27 10.43
C THR A 204 -23.16 4.17 9.75
N GLY A 205 -23.45 3.92 8.47
CA GLY A 205 -24.30 4.74 7.61
C GLY A 205 -23.56 5.92 6.97
N GLU A 206 -22.27 6.09 7.27
CA GLU A 206 -21.39 7.05 6.58
C GLU A 206 -21.11 6.54 5.16
N GLN A 207 -21.00 7.47 4.21
CA GLN A 207 -20.65 7.24 2.81
C GLN A 207 -19.44 8.09 2.48
#